data_AF-A0ABD6S3R6-F1
#
_entry.id   AF-A0ABD6S3R6-F1
#
_cell.length_a   1.000
_cell.length_b   1.000
_cell.length_c   1.000
_cell.angle_alpha   90.00
_cell.angle_beta   90.00
_cell.angle_gamma   90.00
#
_symmetry.space_group_name_H-M   'P 1'
#
loop_
_entity.id
_entity.type
_entity.pdbx_description
1 polymer ?
#
loop_
_entity_poly.entity_id
_entity_poly.type
_entity_poly.pdbx_seq_one_letter_code
_entity_poly.pdbx_strand_id
1 'polypeptide(L)'
;MNEKNEFLNGTAFDPNLLGPTLPTIPLFTLPTGPTGPTGIGITGPTGPTGPTGTTGATGIGITGTGTTGATGIGIAGPTGPTGPTGNTIVYGALYDRSNALRTANIGQKVVFQDLGPSLGTNLNLLNNSIQVLNGGIYEINMNLTVRVFNRDLTPVNTVLKFRLYINDVTPIQESELEGTTAISTDVPASVLNAYTIGKTVLIRLNANDSLSIIIDIAQGEISSYGNPSLVVTRIAD
;
A
#
# COMPACT_ATOMS: atom_id res chain seq x y z
N MET A 1 -58.98 39.56 -33.95
CA MET A 1 -59.25 38.17 -34.36
C MET A 1 -58.64 38.01 -35.75
N ASN A 2 -57.70 37.13 -36.09
CA ASN A 2 -56.95 36.07 -35.40
C ASN A 2 -55.59 35.96 -36.13
N GLU A 3 -54.49 35.84 -35.40
CA GLU A 3 -53.21 35.43 -35.98
C GLU A 3 -53.25 33.92 -36.19
N LYS A 4 -53.03 33.47 -37.43
CA LYS A 4 -53.01 32.06 -37.80
C LYS A 4 -51.59 31.71 -38.24
N ASN A 5 -50.88 31.03 -37.34
CA ASN A 5 -49.49 30.61 -37.44
C ASN A 5 -49.14 30.01 -38.81
N GLU A 6 -48.06 30.49 -39.43
CA GLU A 6 -47.41 29.79 -40.53
C GLU A 6 -46.80 28.49 -39.99
N PHE A 7 -47.32 27.36 -40.42
CA PHE A 7 -46.70 26.06 -40.21
C PHE A 7 -45.61 25.87 -41.27
N LEU A 8 -44.37 25.69 -40.82
CA LEU A 8 -43.26 25.26 -41.67
C LEU A 8 -43.60 23.89 -42.28
N ASN A 9 -43.72 23.84 -43.61
CA ASN A 9 -43.98 22.62 -44.35
C ASN A 9 -42.65 21.97 -44.74
N GLY A 10 -42.41 20.75 -44.29
CA GLY A 10 -41.31 19.89 -44.73
C GLY A 10 -41.87 18.69 -45.46
N THR A 11 -41.32 18.37 -46.63
CA THR A 11 -41.65 17.15 -47.37
C THR A 11 -41.35 15.92 -46.51
N ALA A 12 -42.32 15.01 -46.37
CA ALA A 12 -42.12 13.73 -45.70
C ALA A 12 -40.92 13.00 -46.32
N PHE A 13 -40.03 12.46 -45.47
CA PHE A 13 -38.91 11.64 -45.93
C PHE A 13 -39.45 10.42 -46.68
N ASP A 14 -39.07 10.26 -47.96
CA ASP A 14 -39.28 9.02 -48.70
C ASP A 14 -38.39 7.93 -48.09
N PRO A 15 -38.96 6.88 -47.47
CA PRO A 15 -38.18 5.81 -46.86
C PRO A 15 -37.33 5.03 -47.88
N ASN A 16 -37.57 5.18 -49.18
CA ASN A 16 -36.76 4.56 -50.23
C ASN A 16 -35.43 5.31 -50.50
N LEU A 17 -35.21 6.47 -49.87
CA LEU A 17 -34.00 7.28 -50.03
C LEU A 17 -33.06 7.22 -48.81
N LEU A 18 -33.30 6.31 -47.85
CA LEU A 18 -32.40 6.03 -46.73
C LEU A 18 -31.97 4.56 -46.73
N GLY A 19 -31.00 4.24 -47.58
CA GLY A 19 -30.23 3.01 -47.47
C GLY A 19 -29.19 2.91 -48.57
N PRO A 20 -27.93 2.52 -48.29
CA PRO A 20 -27.02 2.12 -49.35
C PRO A 20 -27.55 0.80 -49.95
N THR A 21 -27.90 0.80 -51.23
CA THR A 21 -28.03 -0.46 -51.98
C THR A 21 -26.62 -1.03 -52.14
N LEU A 22 -26.26 -1.96 -51.25
CA LEU A 22 -24.98 -2.65 -51.36
C LEU A 22 -24.95 -3.47 -52.66
N PRO A 23 -23.87 -3.40 -53.46
CA PRO A 23 -23.74 -4.21 -54.67
C PRO A 23 -23.74 -5.71 -54.33
N THR A 24 -24.24 -6.53 -55.25
CA THR A 24 -24.23 -7.99 -55.10
C THR A 24 -22.80 -8.54 -55.16
N ILE A 25 -22.42 -9.29 -54.13
CA ILE A 25 -21.10 -9.94 -54.02
C ILE A 25 -21.11 -11.19 -54.92
N PRO A 26 -20.09 -11.43 -55.77
CA PRO A 26 -20.02 -12.66 -56.56
C PRO A 26 -19.89 -13.89 -55.64
N LEU A 27 -20.49 -15.00 -56.07
CA LEU A 27 -20.44 -16.26 -55.33
C LEU A 27 -19.00 -16.81 -55.37
N PHE A 28 -18.33 -16.90 -54.23
CA PHE A 28 -17.07 -17.64 -54.12
C PHE A 28 -17.40 -19.11 -53.82
N THR A 29 -17.00 -20.03 -54.70
CA THR A 29 -17.02 -21.46 -54.40
C THR A 29 -15.73 -21.80 -53.66
N LEU A 30 -15.85 -22.17 -52.39
CA LEU A 30 -14.72 -22.69 -51.63
C LEU A 30 -14.58 -24.19 -51.92
N PRO A 31 -13.37 -24.73 -52.17
CA PRO A 31 -13.19 -26.17 -52.27
C PRO A 31 -13.60 -26.84 -50.95
N THR A 32 -14.20 -28.02 -51.03
CA THR A 32 -14.52 -28.82 -49.85
C THR A 32 -13.22 -29.17 -49.12
N GLY A 33 -13.09 -28.74 -47.86
CA GLY A 33 -11.97 -29.10 -47.00
C GLY A 33 -11.93 -30.62 -46.74
N PRO A 34 -10.77 -31.19 -46.39
CA PRO A 34 -10.65 -32.62 -46.13
C PRO A 34 -11.58 -33.06 -44.99
N THR A 35 -12.14 -34.26 -45.09
CA THR A 35 -12.90 -34.91 -44.02
C THR A 35 -12.07 -34.93 -42.73
N GLY A 36 -12.60 -34.33 -41.66
CA GLY A 36 -11.93 -34.28 -40.35
C GLY A 36 -11.72 -35.67 -39.74
N PRO A 37 -10.70 -35.86 -38.88
CA PRO A 37 -10.49 -37.14 -38.22
C PRO A 37 -11.69 -37.49 -37.33
N THR A 38 -12.08 -38.76 -37.37
CA THR A 38 -13.19 -39.32 -36.60
C THR A 38 -12.80 -39.49 -35.12
N GLY A 39 -13.68 -39.05 -34.20
CA GLY A 39 -13.72 -39.51 -32.81
C GLY A 39 -13.55 -38.43 -31.73
N ILE A 40 -14.58 -38.27 -30.89
CA ILE A 40 -14.80 -37.18 -29.94
C ILE A 40 -13.97 -37.31 -28.65
N GLY A 41 -13.46 -36.17 -28.16
CA GLY A 41 -12.95 -35.96 -26.79
C GLY A 41 -12.68 -34.47 -26.55
N ILE A 42 -13.69 -33.74 -26.07
CA ILE A 42 -13.55 -32.32 -25.72
C ILE A 42 -12.63 -32.18 -24.49
N THR A 43 -11.41 -31.69 -24.69
CA THR A 43 -10.61 -31.13 -23.58
C THR A 43 -10.93 -29.64 -23.50
N GLY A 44 -11.54 -29.21 -22.39
CA GLY A 44 -11.81 -27.78 -22.15
C GLY A 44 -10.51 -26.98 -22.02
N PRO A 45 -10.55 -25.63 -22.18
CA PRO A 45 -9.36 -24.81 -22.07
C PRO A 45 -8.69 -24.99 -20.70
N THR A 46 -7.37 -25.18 -20.68
CA THR A 46 -6.56 -25.15 -19.45
C THR A 46 -6.69 -23.77 -18.80
N GLY A 47 -7.23 -23.71 -17.57
CA GLY A 47 -7.22 -22.47 -16.77
C GLY A 47 -5.80 -22.09 -16.33
N PRO A 48 -5.53 -20.81 -16.03
CA PRO A 48 -4.19 -20.38 -15.58
C PRO A 48 -3.77 -21.15 -14.34
N THR A 49 -2.58 -21.77 -14.36
CA THR A 49 -2.02 -22.48 -13.22
C THR A 49 -1.48 -21.46 -12.20
N GLY A 50 -2.11 -21.40 -11.02
CA GLY A 50 -1.62 -20.61 -9.89
C GLY A 50 -0.35 -21.20 -9.27
N PRO A 51 0.48 -20.39 -8.59
CA PRO A 51 1.73 -20.88 -8.01
C PRO A 51 1.49 -21.64 -6.69
N THR A 52 1.61 -22.97 -6.64
CA THR A 52 1.90 -23.75 -5.41
C THR A 52 2.31 -25.19 -5.78
N GLY A 53 3.32 -25.88 -5.24
CA GLY A 53 4.23 -25.64 -4.12
C GLY A 53 5.42 -26.64 -4.13
N THR A 54 6.20 -26.71 -3.05
CA THR A 54 7.46 -27.47 -2.90
C THR A 54 7.31 -29.00 -3.04
N THR A 55 8.24 -29.63 -3.76
CA THR A 55 8.28 -31.07 -4.10
C THR A 55 8.78 -31.98 -2.97
N GLY A 56 8.23 -33.20 -2.89
CA GLY A 56 8.90 -34.41 -2.37
C GLY A 56 7.90 -35.55 -2.06
N ALA A 57 8.19 -36.85 -2.14
CA ALA A 57 9.19 -37.66 -2.85
C ALA A 57 8.64 -39.12 -3.00
N THR A 58 8.92 -39.74 -4.17
CA THR A 58 9.19 -41.16 -4.51
C THR A 58 8.39 -42.36 -3.93
N GLY A 59 7.98 -43.31 -4.80
CA GLY A 59 8.01 -44.75 -4.45
C GLY A 59 7.18 -45.79 -5.26
N ILE A 60 7.77 -46.34 -6.34
CA ILE A 60 7.85 -47.76 -6.81
C ILE A 60 6.60 -48.68 -6.96
N GLY A 61 6.50 -49.36 -8.12
CA GLY A 61 5.89 -50.71 -8.22
C GLY A 61 5.48 -51.18 -9.62
N ILE A 62 6.35 -51.92 -10.32
CA ILE A 62 6.09 -52.69 -11.56
C ILE A 62 5.72 -54.13 -11.19
N THR A 63 4.64 -54.69 -11.76
CA THR A 63 4.55 -56.04 -12.38
C THR A 63 3.12 -56.36 -12.82
N GLY A 64 2.93 -56.81 -14.06
CA GLY A 64 1.67 -57.42 -14.50
C GLY A 64 1.54 -57.49 -16.02
N THR A 65 1.93 -58.62 -16.62
CA THR A 65 1.68 -58.96 -18.03
C THR A 65 0.20 -59.31 -18.23
N GLY A 66 -0.50 -58.54 -19.08
CA GLY A 66 -1.86 -58.84 -19.51
C GLY A 66 -2.26 -57.96 -20.70
N THR A 67 -2.59 -58.58 -21.82
CA THR A 67 -3.10 -57.92 -23.03
C THR A 67 -4.43 -57.22 -22.73
N THR A 68 -4.45 -55.90 -22.81
CA THR A 68 -5.67 -55.07 -22.82
C THR A 68 -5.36 -53.84 -23.67
N GLY A 69 -6.30 -53.49 -24.56
CA GLY A 69 -6.11 -52.53 -25.66
C GLY A 69 -5.50 -51.21 -25.22
N ALA A 70 -4.80 -50.54 -26.15
CA ALA A 70 -4.13 -49.26 -25.96
C ALA A 70 -5.02 -48.31 -25.13
N THR A 71 -4.78 -48.32 -23.82
CA THR A 71 -5.35 -47.35 -22.89
C THR A 71 -4.68 -46.08 -23.32
N GLY A 72 -5.44 -45.18 -23.95
CA GLY A 72 -4.89 -43.92 -24.45
C GLY A 72 -4.14 -43.24 -23.31
N ILE A 73 -2.82 -43.23 -23.39
CA ILE A 73 -1.98 -42.52 -22.44
C ILE A 73 -2.27 -41.05 -22.72
N GLY A 74 -3.24 -40.50 -21.99
CA GLY A 74 -3.41 -39.07 -21.88
C GLY A 74 -2.17 -38.54 -21.19
N ILE A 75 -1.21 -38.07 -21.98
CA ILE A 75 -0.13 -37.23 -21.46
C ILE A 75 -0.80 -36.03 -20.79
N ALA A 76 -0.59 -35.87 -19.48
CA ALA A 76 -1.00 -34.67 -18.79
C ALA A 76 -0.43 -33.46 -19.57
N GLY A 77 -1.28 -32.47 -19.87
CA GLY A 77 -0.83 -31.24 -20.52
C GLY A 77 0.28 -30.58 -19.69
N PRO A 78 1.21 -29.83 -20.32
CA PRO A 78 2.27 -29.15 -19.59
C PRO A 78 1.65 -28.27 -18.49
N THR A 79 2.23 -28.29 -17.30
CA THR A 79 1.87 -27.37 -16.22
C THR A 79 1.93 -25.94 -16.76
N GLY A 80 0.89 -25.14 -16.52
CA GLY A 80 0.87 -23.74 -16.94
C GLY A 80 2.01 -22.94 -16.31
N PRO A 81 2.43 -21.80 -16.90
CA PRO A 81 3.49 -20.98 -16.34
C PRO A 81 3.11 -20.56 -14.91
N THR A 82 4.09 -20.58 -14.00
CA THR A 82 3.93 -20.04 -12.64
C THR A 82 3.49 -18.58 -12.75
N GLY A 83 2.36 -18.23 -12.11
CA GLY A 83 1.89 -16.85 -12.04
C GLY A 83 2.94 -15.91 -11.42
N PRO A 84 2.90 -14.60 -11.70
CA PRO A 84 3.83 -13.65 -11.12
C PRO A 84 3.83 -13.76 -9.59
N THR A 85 5.00 -13.83 -8.98
CA THR A 85 5.12 -13.77 -7.52
C THR A 85 4.62 -12.39 -7.08
N GLY A 86 3.56 -12.35 -6.27
CA GLY A 86 3.06 -11.08 -5.73
C GLY A 86 4.13 -10.41 -4.86
N ASN A 87 4.22 -9.08 -4.90
CA ASN A 87 5.11 -8.33 -4.01
C ASN A 87 4.84 -8.73 -2.56
N THR A 88 5.91 -9.05 -1.81
CA THR A 88 5.79 -9.36 -0.39
C THR A 88 5.25 -8.14 0.33
N ILE A 89 4.06 -8.28 0.92
CA ILE A 89 3.46 -7.24 1.77
C ILE A 89 4.32 -7.11 3.03
N VAL A 90 4.78 -5.89 3.32
CA VAL A 90 5.54 -5.59 4.53
C VAL A 90 4.91 -4.38 5.22
N TYR A 91 4.58 -4.54 6.51
CA TYR A 91 4.08 -3.45 7.34
C TYR A 91 4.45 -3.65 8.81
N GLY A 92 4.39 -2.59 9.59
CA GLY A 92 4.58 -2.61 11.04
C GLY A 92 4.06 -1.34 11.67
N ALA A 93 3.52 -1.44 12.88
CA ALA A 93 3.04 -0.28 13.62
C ALA A 93 3.35 -0.35 15.11
N LEU A 94 3.65 0.80 15.69
CA LEU A 94 3.78 1.03 17.13
C LEU A 94 2.83 2.16 17.55
N TYR A 95 2.26 2.02 18.74
CA TYR A 95 1.31 2.99 19.29
C TYR A 95 1.56 3.24 20.78
N ASP A 96 1.05 4.36 21.27
CA ASP A 96 0.73 4.53 22.68
C ASP A 96 -0.72 5.02 22.78
N ARG A 97 -1.62 4.16 23.25
CA ARG A 97 -3.05 4.48 23.40
C ARG A 97 -3.43 4.93 24.81
N SER A 98 -2.44 5.16 25.68
CA SER A 98 -2.69 5.43 27.11
C SER A 98 -3.23 6.84 27.40
N ASN A 99 -3.20 7.76 26.43
CA ASN A 99 -3.44 9.20 26.63
C ASN A 99 -2.49 9.84 27.66
N ALA A 100 -1.44 9.14 28.09
CA ALA A 100 -0.45 9.68 28.99
C ALA A 100 0.44 10.68 28.26
N LEU A 101 0.79 11.75 28.96
CA LEU A 101 1.80 12.70 28.52
C LEU A 101 3.14 12.32 29.13
N ARG A 102 4.18 12.31 28.30
CA ARG A 102 5.55 12.00 28.67
C ARG A 102 6.40 13.25 28.49
N THR A 103 7.26 13.55 29.45
CA THR A 103 8.21 14.65 29.34
C THR A 103 9.17 14.38 28.21
N ALA A 104 9.35 15.37 27.32
CA ALA A 104 10.28 15.28 26.22
C ALA A 104 11.68 15.68 26.67
N ASN A 105 12.67 14.83 26.43
CA ASN A 105 14.06 15.09 26.72
C ASN A 105 14.87 14.90 25.44
N ILE A 106 15.75 15.85 25.13
CA ILE A 106 16.60 15.80 23.94
C ILE A 106 17.42 14.51 23.87
N GLY A 107 17.52 13.93 22.68
CA GLY A 107 18.22 12.67 22.42
C GLY A 107 17.49 11.41 22.89
N GLN A 108 16.35 11.52 23.57
CA GLN A 108 15.53 10.36 23.92
C GLN A 108 14.62 9.95 22.75
N LYS A 109 14.35 8.65 22.68
CA LYS A 109 13.34 8.11 21.77
C LYS A 109 11.94 8.42 22.28
N VAL A 110 11.04 8.72 21.34
CA VAL A 110 9.59 8.66 21.59
C VAL A 110 9.25 7.24 22.05
N VAL A 111 8.39 7.13 23.05
CA VAL A 111 8.07 5.84 23.66
C VAL A 111 6.72 5.37 23.19
N PHE A 112 6.66 4.08 22.87
CA PHE A 112 5.46 3.36 22.49
C PHE A 112 5.17 2.29 23.55
N GLN A 113 3.89 2.03 23.78
CA GLN A 113 3.43 1.11 24.82
C GLN A 113 2.72 -0.11 24.23
N ASP A 114 2.26 0.00 22.99
CA ASP A 114 1.46 -1.01 22.33
C ASP A 114 2.06 -1.42 20.99
N LEU A 115 2.12 -2.73 20.77
CA LEU A 115 2.42 -3.29 19.45
C LEU A 115 1.19 -3.16 18.54
N GLY A 116 1.42 -2.81 17.29
CA GLY A 116 0.46 -2.87 16.21
C GLY A 116 0.61 -4.13 15.35
N PRO A 117 -0.24 -4.27 14.31
CA PRO A 117 -0.07 -5.31 13.30
C PRO A 117 1.31 -5.23 12.65
N SER A 118 1.91 -6.38 12.37
CA SER A 118 3.19 -6.47 11.66
C SER A 118 3.26 -7.69 10.75
N LEU A 119 3.93 -7.52 9.61
CA LEU A 119 4.35 -8.57 8.70
C LEU A 119 5.65 -8.12 8.03
N GLY A 120 6.70 -8.95 8.06
CA GLY A 120 8.01 -8.58 7.51
C GLY A 120 8.74 -7.47 8.29
N THR A 121 8.33 -7.21 9.53
CA THR A 121 8.96 -6.26 10.45
C THR A 121 9.14 -6.89 11.83
N ASN A 122 10.11 -6.39 12.59
CA ASN A 122 10.31 -6.73 14.00
C ASN A 122 10.03 -5.48 14.85
N LEU A 123 9.05 -5.56 15.73
CA LEU A 123 8.61 -4.47 16.59
C LEU A 123 9.22 -4.62 17.99
N ASN A 124 9.81 -3.56 18.52
CA ASN A 124 10.46 -3.61 19.84
C ASN A 124 10.04 -2.42 20.71
N LEU A 125 9.26 -2.68 21.76
CA LEU A 125 8.83 -1.67 22.74
C LEU A 125 9.94 -1.23 23.69
N LEU A 126 10.90 -2.11 24.01
CA LEU A 126 12.04 -1.75 24.87
C LEU A 126 12.96 -0.75 24.16
N ASN A 127 13.18 -0.94 22.86
CA ASN A 127 14.00 -0.07 22.04
C ASN A 127 13.20 1.03 21.30
N ASN A 128 11.87 1.03 21.44
CA ASN A 128 10.94 1.95 20.77
C ASN A 128 11.19 2.07 19.26
N SER A 129 11.31 0.92 18.59
CA SER A 129 11.75 0.86 17.20
C SER A 129 11.03 -0.19 16.37
N ILE A 130 10.92 0.06 15.06
CA ILE A 130 10.44 -0.88 14.04
C ILE A 130 11.62 -1.23 13.13
N GLN A 131 12.01 -2.49 13.09
CA GLN A 131 13.02 -2.98 12.13
C GLN A 131 12.32 -3.59 10.91
N VAL A 132 12.72 -3.18 9.71
CA VAL A 132 12.25 -3.80 8.46
C VAL A 132 13.12 -5.00 8.10
N LEU A 133 12.54 -6.12 7.66
CA LEU A 133 13.32 -7.34 7.33
C LEU A 133 13.73 -7.40 5.86
N ASN A 134 13.10 -6.60 5.01
CA ASN A 134 13.37 -6.52 3.58
C ASN A 134 13.71 -5.07 3.20
N GLY A 135 14.56 -4.90 2.20
CA GLY A 135 14.82 -3.57 1.64
C GLY A 135 13.72 -3.17 0.65
N GLY A 136 13.54 -1.88 0.44
CA GLY A 136 12.55 -1.37 -0.50
C GLY A 136 12.24 0.10 -0.29
N ILE A 137 11.21 0.59 -0.96
CA ILE A 137 10.63 1.92 -0.72
C ILE A 137 9.49 1.77 0.27
N TYR A 138 9.52 2.57 1.32
CA TYR A 138 8.56 2.57 2.41
C TYR A 138 7.88 3.92 2.54
N GLU A 139 6.56 3.88 2.76
CA GLU A 139 5.80 5.00 3.29
C GLU A 139 5.80 4.89 4.82
N ILE A 140 6.24 5.95 5.48
CA ILE A 140 6.32 6.06 6.94
C ILE A 140 5.36 7.14 7.38
N ASN A 141 4.38 6.79 8.20
CA ASN A 141 3.47 7.73 8.83
C ASN A 141 3.79 7.83 10.33
N MET A 142 3.99 9.05 10.82
CA MET A 142 4.21 9.31 12.24
C MET A 142 3.29 10.41 12.72
N ASN A 143 2.68 10.22 13.89
CA ASN A 143 1.86 11.24 14.53
C ASN A 143 2.13 11.26 16.02
N LEU A 144 1.96 12.41 16.65
CA LEU A 144 1.96 12.55 18.10
C LEU A 144 1.21 13.81 18.51
N THR A 145 0.66 13.79 19.72
CA THR A 145 0.13 14.99 20.37
C THR A 145 1.27 15.69 21.08
N VAL A 146 1.57 16.92 20.68
CA VAL A 146 2.51 17.79 21.39
C VAL A 146 1.77 18.66 22.38
N ARG A 147 2.38 18.85 23.54
CA ARG A 147 1.93 19.79 24.55
C ARG A 147 3.11 20.61 25.04
N VAL A 148 3.12 21.87 24.62
CA VAL A 148 4.18 22.84 24.90
C VAL A 148 3.63 23.95 25.77
N PHE A 149 4.38 24.27 26.82
CA PHE A 149 3.98 25.20 27.85
C PHE A 149 5.06 26.25 28.03
N ASN A 150 4.61 27.45 28.34
CA ASN A 150 5.46 28.58 28.60
C ASN A 150 4.80 29.46 29.67
N ARG A 151 5.53 29.75 30.73
CA ARG A 151 5.22 30.79 31.70
C ARG A 151 6.46 31.67 31.81
N ASP A 152 6.34 32.95 31.47
CA ASP A 152 7.13 34.02 32.08
C ASP A 152 6.93 35.38 31.40
N LEU A 153 7.46 36.40 32.08
CA LEU A 153 7.54 37.83 31.77
C LEU A 153 8.54 38.22 30.66
N THR A 154 9.26 37.25 30.08
CA THR A 154 10.25 37.50 29.01
C THR A 154 10.00 36.57 27.83
N PRO A 155 10.23 37.03 26.59
CA PRO A 155 9.96 36.22 25.40
C PRO A 155 10.93 35.04 25.29
N VAL A 156 10.57 33.91 25.88
CA VAL A 156 11.18 32.62 25.64
C VAL A 156 10.31 31.89 24.62
N ASN A 157 10.90 31.23 23.64
CA ASN A 157 10.18 30.29 22.78
C ASN A 157 10.34 28.89 23.39
N THR A 158 9.22 28.20 23.62
CA THR A 158 9.25 26.77 23.90
C THR A 158 9.17 26.05 22.56
N VAL A 159 10.18 25.26 22.24
CA VAL A 159 10.30 24.55 20.96
C VAL A 159 10.56 23.08 21.22
N LEU A 160 9.79 22.24 20.54
CA LEU A 160 9.90 20.80 20.61
C LEU A 160 9.99 20.24 19.19
N LYS A 161 11.07 19.54 18.85
CA LYS A 161 11.27 18.93 17.54
C LYS A 161 11.46 17.44 17.64
N PHE A 162 10.78 16.70 16.77
CA PHE A 162 10.92 15.26 16.60
C PHE A 162 11.38 14.96 15.18
N ARG A 163 12.14 13.89 15.04
CA ARG A 163 12.61 13.43 13.74
C ARG A 163 12.73 11.91 13.72
N LEU A 164 12.49 11.32 12.56
CA LEU A 164 12.74 9.92 12.28
C LEU A 164 14.24 9.69 12.08
N TYR A 165 14.73 8.61 12.66
CA TYR A 165 16.10 8.14 12.49
C TYR A 165 16.12 6.72 11.94
N ILE A 166 17.08 6.46 11.07
CA ILE A 166 17.49 5.11 10.69
C ILE A 166 18.65 4.70 11.60
N ASN A 167 18.51 3.53 12.21
CA ASN A 167 19.47 2.89 13.10
C ASN A 167 19.92 3.82 14.25
N ASP A 168 19.03 4.70 14.72
CA ASP A 168 19.28 5.71 15.76
C ASP A 168 20.39 6.72 15.45
N VAL A 169 20.92 6.73 14.23
CA VAL A 169 22.11 7.51 13.86
C VAL A 169 21.82 8.45 12.69
N THR A 170 21.14 7.97 11.65
CA THR A 170 20.94 8.75 10.42
C THR A 170 19.59 9.47 10.48
N PRO A 171 19.55 10.80 10.64
CA PRO A 171 18.31 11.56 10.63
C PRO A 171 17.71 11.63 9.24
N ILE A 172 16.38 11.55 9.17
CA ILE A 172 15.61 11.83 7.94
C ILE A 172 15.10 13.26 8.01
N GLN A 173 15.75 14.18 7.29
CA GLN A 173 15.53 15.63 7.43
C GLN A 173 14.08 16.05 7.12
N GLU A 174 13.46 15.34 6.19
CA GLU A 174 12.11 15.53 5.67
C GLU A 174 11.06 15.07 6.68
N SER A 175 11.45 14.35 7.73
CA SER A 175 10.53 13.82 8.75
C SER A 175 10.32 14.77 9.94
N GLU A 176 10.95 15.96 9.94
CA GLU A 176 10.87 16.89 11.06
C GLU A 176 9.43 17.30 11.40
N LEU A 177 9.10 17.18 12.69
CA LEU A 177 7.85 17.53 13.33
C LEU A 177 8.12 18.58 14.42
N GLU A 178 7.45 19.72 14.37
CA GLU A 178 7.73 20.84 15.27
C GLU A 178 6.48 21.29 16.05
N GLY A 179 6.63 21.39 17.37
CA GLY A 179 5.68 21.97 18.30
C GLY A 179 6.24 23.24 18.93
N THR A 180 5.51 24.36 18.89
CA THR A 180 5.99 25.63 19.45
C THR A 180 4.94 26.38 20.26
N THR A 181 5.42 27.15 21.23
CA THR A 181 4.66 28.24 21.82
C THR A 181 5.60 29.40 22.13
N ALA A 182 5.10 30.61 21.98
CA ALA A 182 5.83 31.84 22.22
C ALA A 182 4.95 32.78 23.05
N ILE A 183 5.57 33.49 23.98
CA ILE A 183 4.97 34.61 24.69
C ILE A 183 5.77 35.84 24.31
N SER A 184 5.10 36.93 24.00
CA SER A 184 5.73 38.21 23.66
C SER A 184 4.95 39.33 24.35
N THR A 185 4.83 39.24 25.67
CA THR A 185 4.09 40.21 26.48
C THR A 185 4.94 40.68 27.65
N ASP A 186 4.89 41.98 27.94
CA ASP A 186 5.53 42.59 29.13
C ASP A 186 4.75 42.34 30.43
N VAL A 187 3.62 41.61 30.34
CA VAL A 187 2.77 41.20 31.45
C VAL A 187 2.93 39.69 31.65
N PRO A 188 2.94 39.18 32.90
CA PRO A 188 3.06 37.75 33.13
C PRO A 188 1.90 37.02 32.45
N ALA A 189 2.23 36.11 31.53
CA ALA A 189 1.27 35.29 30.82
C ALA A 189 1.67 33.81 30.92
N SER A 190 0.69 32.94 30.71
CA SER A 190 0.90 31.50 30.62
C SER A 190 0.18 30.97 29.41
N VAL A 191 0.92 30.37 28.49
CA VAL A 191 0.36 29.81 27.26
C VAL A 191 0.62 28.31 27.25
N LEU A 192 -0.45 27.55 27.03
CA LEU A 192 -0.41 26.12 26.86
C LEU A 192 -1.01 25.77 25.51
N ASN A 193 -0.19 25.23 24.61
CA ASN A 193 -0.69 24.70 23.34
C ASN A 193 -0.67 23.17 23.40
N ALA A 194 -1.77 22.55 23.00
CA ALA A 194 -1.91 21.11 22.87
C ALA A 194 -2.56 20.79 21.52
N TYR A 195 -1.84 20.09 20.66
CA TYR A 195 -2.33 19.75 19.32
C TYR A 195 -1.60 18.52 18.78
N THR A 196 -2.22 17.83 17.82
CA THR A 196 -1.61 16.69 17.14
C THR A 196 -0.85 17.17 15.92
N ILE A 197 0.38 16.70 15.77
CA ILE A 197 1.20 16.88 14.59
C ILE A 197 1.47 15.52 13.96
N GLY A 198 1.61 15.51 12.64
CA GLY A 198 1.85 14.27 11.90
C GLY A 198 2.59 14.54 10.60
N LYS A 199 3.32 13.53 10.14
CA LYS A 199 4.07 13.58 8.89
C LYS A 199 4.08 12.23 8.20
N THR A 200 4.05 12.28 6.88
CA THR A 200 4.26 11.12 6.03
C THR A 200 5.51 11.36 5.18
N VAL A 201 6.40 10.39 5.13
CA VAL A 201 7.60 10.43 4.29
C VAL A 201 7.73 9.14 3.49
N LEU A 202 8.25 9.25 2.26
CA LEU A 202 8.63 8.11 1.45
C LEU A 202 10.16 8.00 1.46
N ILE A 203 10.68 6.87 1.92
CA ILE A 203 12.12 6.64 2.02
C ILE A 203 12.50 5.25 1.52
N ARG A 204 13.71 5.12 1.00
CA ARG A 204 14.31 3.82 0.69
C ARG A 204 15.01 3.29 1.94
N LEU A 205 14.70 2.06 2.31
CA LEU A 205 15.32 1.35 3.44
C LEU A 205 16.04 0.10 2.94
N ASN A 206 17.09 -0.28 3.64
CA ASN A 206 17.76 -1.56 3.48
C ASN A 206 17.12 -2.61 4.39
N ALA A 207 17.36 -3.88 4.08
CA ALA A 207 17.00 -4.95 4.99
C ALA A 207 17.71 -4.76 6.34
N ASN A 208 16.97 -4.95 7.43
CA ASN A 208 17.37 -4.79 8.82
C ASN A 208 17.54 -3.35 9.32
N ASP A 209 17.22 -2.32 8.51
CA ASP A 209 17.16 -0.95 9.00
C ASP A 209 16.09 -0.82 10.10
N SER A 210 16.46 -0.14 11.18
CA SER A 210 15.60 0.11 12.33
C SER A 210 15.16 1.56 12.36
N LEU A 211 13.87 1.80 12.54
CA LEU A 211 13.26 3.12 12.57
C LEU A 211 12.82 3.47 13.98
N SER A 212 13.16 4.69 14.40
CA SER A 212 12.82 5.26 15.69
C SER A 212 12.56 6.76 15.54
N ILE A 213 11.72 7.33 16.38
CA ILE A 213 11.50 8.78 16.45
C ILE A 213 12.30 9.31 17.63
N ILE A 214 13.17 10.28 17.39
CA ILE A 214 14.03 10.89 18.40
C ILE A 214 13.64 12.37 18.59
N ILE A 215 13.77 12.85 19.82
CA ILE A 215 13.55 14.24 20.19
C ILE A 215 14.85 15.02 19.90
N ASP A 216 14.83 15.84 18.85
CA ASP A 216 16.00 16.63 18.41
C ASP A 216 16.16 17.93 19.20
N ILE A 217 15.05 18.55 19.60
CA ILE A 217 15.04 19.78 20.38
C ILE A 217 13.97 19.66 21.45
N ALA A 218 14.30 19.97 22.68
CA ALA A 218 13.36 20.19 23.78
C ALA A 218 13.83 21.41 24.57
N GLN A 219 13.33 22.60 24.20
CA GLN A 219 13.71 23.88 24.79
C GLN A 219 12.48 24.55 25.42
N GLY A 220 12.70 25.32 26.48
CA GLY A 220 11.65 25.96 27.28
C GLY A 220 11.33 25.21 28.57
N GLU A 221 10.30 25.65 29.30
CA GLU A 221 9.96 25.12 30.64
C GLU A 221 9.46 23.68 30.61
N ILE A 222 8.34 23.41 29.93
CA ILE A 222 7.70 22.09 29.93
C ILE A 222 7.27 21.75 28.51
N SER A 223 7.93 20.74 27.96
CA SER A 223 7.57 20.12 26.68
C SER A 223 7.23 18.67 26.92
N SER A 224 6.04 18.25 26.48
CA SER A 224 5.58 16.87 26.60
C SER A 224 4.93 16.40 25.31
N TYR A 225 4.88 15.09 25.14
CA TYR A 225 4.20 14.44 24.04
C TYR A 225 3.33 13.30 24.55
N GLY A 226 2.31 12.95 23.80
CA GLY A 226 1.42 11.83 24.10
C GLY A 226 0.83 11.25 22.82
N ASN A 227 0.24 10.08 22.97
CA ASN A 227 -0.41 9.36 21.87
C ASN A 227 0.42 9.19 20.58
N PRO A 228 1.73 8.90 20.64
CA PRO A 228 2.50 8.68 19.42
C PRO A 228 2.03 7.46 18.64
N SER A 229 2.14 7.55 17.32
CA SER A 229 2.04 6.42 16.40
C SER A 229 3.19 6.47 15.39
N LEU A 230 3.70 5.29 15.05
CA LEU A 230 4.67 5.08 13.97
C LEU A 230 4.19 3.89 13.15
N VAL A 231 3.86 4.14 11.88
CA VAL A 231 3.38 3.14 10.93
C VAL A 231 4.31 3.10 9.73
N VAL A 232 4.67 1.90 9.32
CA VAL A 232 5.62 1.62 8.24
C VAL A 232 4.93 0.68 7.27
N THR A 233 4.88 1.05 5.99
CA THR A 233 4.31 0.23 4.91
C THR A 233 5.26 0.22 3.72
N ARG A 234 5.64 -0.96 3.23
CA ARG A 234 6.43 -1.07 2.01
C ARG A 234 5.53 -0.89 0.80
N ILE A 235 5.95 -0.04 -0.13
CA ILE A 235 5.19 0.31 -1.33
C ILE A 235 5.88 -0.15 -2.63
N ALA A 236 7.20 -0.40 -2.60
CA ALA A 236 7.95 -0.94 -3.74
C ALA A 236 9.26 -1.63 -3.30
N ASP A 237 9.89 -2.31 -4.25
CA ASP A 237 11.22 -2.94 -4.12
C ASP A 237 12.37 -1.98 -4.49
#